data_AF-A0A259J032-F1
#
_entry.id   AF-A0A259J032-F1
#
_cell.length_a   1.000
_cell.length_b   1.000
_cell.length_c   1.000
_cell.angle_alpha   90.00
_cell.angle_beta   90.00
_cell.angle_gamma   90.00
#
_symmetry.space_group_name_H-M   'P 1'
#
loop_
_entity.id
_entity.type
_entity.pdbx_description
1 polymer ?
#
loop_
_entity_poly.entity_id
_entity_poly.type
_entity_poly.pdbx_seq_one_letter_code
_entity_poly.pdbx_strand_id
1 'polypeptide(L)' 'RTLADGPWFAHGMTKTMMNQEWAMGLEELIESEAQAQAICMATQDFRRAFEAFAAKAKPAFEGN' A
#
# COMPACT_ATOMS: atom_id res chain seq x y z
N ARG A 1 4.08 3.35 18.44
CA ARG A 1 4.24 3.92 17.09
C ARG A 1 2.96 3.67 16.33
N THR A 2 2.45 4.72 15.71
CA THR A 2 1.06 4.91 15.28
C THR A 2 0.88 4.66 13.79
N LEU A 3 -0.35 4.43 13.33
CA LEU A 3 -0.71 4.39 11.89
C LEU A 3 -0.17 5.60 11.11
N ALA A 4 -0.03 6.76 11.80
CA ALA A 4 0.52 7.99 11.24
C ALA A 4 2.01 7.93 10.86
N ASP A 5 2.78 6.97 11.40
CA ASP A 5 4.20 6.80 11.07
C ASP A 5 4.42 5.90 9.84
N GLY A 6 3.34 5.36 9.25
CA GLY A 6 3.34 4.44 8.13
C GLY A 6 3.11 5.13 6.77
N PRO A 7 3.10 4.35 5.67
CA PRO A 7 2.81 4.87 4.33
C PRO A 7 1.33 5.23 4.24
N TRP A 8 1.01 6.50 4.51
CA TRP A 8 -0.37 7.03 4.51
C TRP A 8 -1.14 6.66 3.24
N PHE A 9 -0.51 6.80 2.08
CA PHE A 9 -1.15 6.49 0.79
C PHE A 9 -1.57 5.01 0.71
N ALA A 10 -0.66 4.09 1.02
CA ALA A 10 -0.94 2.67 1.00
C ALA A 10 -2.01 2.30 2.04
N HIS A 11 -1.97 2.90 3.24
CA HIS A 11 -3.03 2.71 4.24
C HIS A 11 -4.40 3.18 3.76
N GLY A 12 -4.47 4.33 3.08
CA GLY A 12 -5.70 4.84 2.47
C GLY A 12 -6.23 3.92 1.37
N MET A 13 -5.33 3.40 0.52
CA MET A 13 -5.66 2.45 -0.54
C MET A 13 -6.24 1.15 0.04
N THR A 14 -5.54 0.52 0.99
CA THR A 14 -6.00 -0.71 1.66
C THR A 14 -7.37 -0.51 2.33
N LYS A 15 -7.56 0.62 3.01
CA LYS A 15 -8.86 0.94 3.63
C LYS A 15 -9.98 1.04 2.59
N THR A 16 -9.70 1.65 1.43
CA THR A 16 -10.67 1.75 0.34
C THR A 16 -11.06 0.37 -0.18
N MET A 17 -10.07 -0.50 -0.41
CA MET A 17 -10.31 -1.87 -0.88
C MET A 17 -11.14 -2.68 0.12
N MET A 18 -10.84 -2.61 1.43
CA MET A 18 -11.62 -3.30 2.47
C MET A 18 -13.08 -2.83 2.52
N ASN A 19 -13.36 -1.55 2.21
CA ASN A 19 -14.75 -1.08 2.16
C ASN A 19 -15.48 -1.58 0.90
N GLN A 20 -14.75 -1.80 -0.20
CA GLN A 20 -15.31 -2.24 -1.47
C GLN A 20 -15.52 -3.75 -1.53
N GLU A 21 -14.72 -4.54 -0.79
CA GLU A 21 -14.74 -6.00 -0.85
C GLU A 21 -16.11 -6.63 -0.59
N TRP A 22 -16.95 -5.96 0.20
CA TRP A 22 -18.29 -6.44 0.56
C TRP A 22 -19.24 -6.56 -0.64
N ALA A 23 -18.98 -5.82 -1.71
CA ALA A 23 -19.83 -5.72 -2.89
C ALA A 23 -19.20 -6.37 -4.14
N MET A 24 -18.01 -6.97 -4.01
CA MET A 24 -17.22 -7.48 -5.13
C MET A 24 -17.12 -9.00 -5.14
N GLY A 25 -17.06 -9.58 -6.33
CA GLY A 25 -16.68 -10.98 -6.52
C GLY A 25 -15.17 -11.21 -6.33
N LEU A 26 -14.77 -12.47 -6.16
CA LEU A 26 -13.35 -12.83 -5.95
C LEU A 26 -12.44 -12.41 -7.12
N GLU A 27 -12.88 -12.58 -8.36
CA GLU A 27 -12.09 -12.18 -9.54
C GLU A 27 -11.89 -10.66 -9.60
N GLU A 28 -12.93 -9.90 -9.26
CA GLU A 28 -12.87 -8.43 -9.20
C GLU A 28 -11.93 -7.98 -8.07
N LEU A 29 -11.91 -8.68 -6.95
CA LEU A 29 -11.00 -8.41 -5.84
C LEU A 29 -9.54 -8.61 -6.25
N ILE A 30 -9.22 -9.70 -6.94
CA ILE A 30 -7.86 -9.99 -7.41
C ILE A 30 -7.39 -8.90 -8.38
N GLU A 31 -8.24 -8.53 -9.34
CA GLU A 31 -7.90 -7.47 -10.30
C GLU A 31 -7.74 -6.10 -9.60
N SER A 32 -8.65 -5.76 -8.69
CA SER A 32 -8.55 -4.52 -7.92
C SER A 32 -7.29 -4.48 -7.05
N GLU A 33 -6.86 -5.62 -6.49
CA GLU A 33 -5.61 -5.70 -5.73
C GLU A 33 -4.40 -5.46 -6.62
N ALA A 34 -4.35 -6.08 -7.80
CA ALA A 34 -3.26 -5.87 -8.74
C ALA A 34 -3.12 -4.39 -9.14
N GLN A 35 -4.24 -3.71 -9.38
CA GLN A 35 -4.27 -2.28 -9.68
C GLN A 35 -3.83 -1.42 -8.49
N ALA A 36 -4.37 -1.70 -7.30
CA ALA A 36 -4.00 -0.98 -6.08
C ALA A 36 -2.50 -1.12 -5.76
N GLN A 37 -1.95 -2.33 -5.93
CA GLN A 37 -0.53 -2.58 -5.78
C GLN A 37 0.29 -1.82 -6.82
N ALA A 38 -0.09 -1.84 -8.10
CA ALA A 38 0.61 -1.09 -9.15
C ALA A 38 0.64 0.42 -8.86
N ILE A 39 -0.47 0.99 -8.37
CA ILE A 39 -0.54 2.39 -7.94
C ILE A 39 0.39 2.64 -6.76
N CYS A 40 0.39 1.76 -5.74
CA CYS A 40 1.30 1.89 -4.60
C CYS A 40 2.77 1.78 -5.04
N MET A 41 3.10 0.91 -5.99
CA MET A 41 4.47 0.74 -6.52
C MET A 41 4.99 1.97 -7.26
N ALA A 42 4.11 2.83 -7.77
CA ALA A 42 4.49 4.09 -8.40
C ALA A 42 4.91 5.19 -7.39
N THR A 43 4.64 4.99 -6.09
CA THR A 43 5.00 5.94 -5.03
C THR A 43 6.48 5.80 -4.63
N GLN A 44 7.06 6.89 -4.12
CA GLN A 44 8.44 6.85 -3.61
C GLN A 44 8.54 6.02 -2.32
N ASP A 45 7.48 5.97 -1.52
CA ASP A 45 7.40 5.20 -0.29
C ASP A 45 7.47 3.70 -0.53
N PHE A 46 6.97 3.20 -1.67
CA PHE A 46 7.21 1.82 -2.06
C PHE A 46 8.70 1.56 -2.28
N ARG A 47 9.38 2.47 -2.99
CA ARG A 47 10.82 2.37 -3.21
C ARG A 47 11.60 2.45 -1.89
N ARG A 48 11.26 3.39 -1.00
CA ARG A 48 11.87 3.50 0.35
C ARG A 48 11.66 2.23 1.16
N ALA A 49 10.47 1.66 1.12
CA ALA A 49 10.15 0.40 1.78
C ALA A 49 11.01 -0.75 1.23
N PHE A 50 11.12 -0.84 -0.10
CA PHE A 50 11.89 -1.87 -0.77
C PHE A 50 13.39 -1.76 -0.47
N GLU A 51 13.97 -0.56 -0.59
CA GLU A 51 15.38 -0.31 -0.31
C GLU A 51 15.71 -0.56 1.17
N ALA A 52 14.86 -0.09 2.09
CA ALA A 52 15.02 -0.35 3.52
C ALA A 52 14.91 -1.84 3.84
N PHE A 53 13.96 -2.55 3.21
CA PHE A 53 13.81 -4.00 3.36
C PHE A 53 15.07 -4.75 2.89
N ALA A 54 15.58 -4.43 1.70
CA ALA A 54 16.80 -5.01 1.15
C ALA A 54 18.02 -4.73 2.05
N ALA A 55 18.11 -3.53 2.63
CA ALA A 55 19.14 -3.13 3.56
C ALA A 55 18.93 -3.62 5.01
N LYS A 56 17.82 -4.32 5.32
CA LYS A 56 17.38 -4.68 6.67
C LYS A 56 17.31 -3.48 7.63
N ALA A 57 17.01 -2.31 7.10
CA ALA A 57 16.85 -1.06 7.82
C ALA A 57 15.36 -0.74 8.02
N LYS A 58 15.08 0.22 8.90
CA LYS A 58 13.71 0.71 9.09
C LYS A 58 13.38 1.76 8.01
N PRO A 59 12.28 1.59 7.25
CA PRO A 59 11.86 2.60 6.27
C PRO A 59 11.40 3.88 6.97
N ALA A 60 11.69 5.01 6.32
CA ALA A 60 11.14 6.32 6.67
C ALA A 60 10.11 6.68 5.58
N PHE A 61 8.84 6.73 5.97
CA PHE A 61 7.74 7.05 5.05
C PHE A 61 7.49 8.55 5.02
N GLU A 62 7.24 9.10 3.82
CA GLU A 62 6.98 10.53 3.60
C GLU A 62 5.59 10.80 3.01
N GLY A 63 4.83 9.74 2.67
CA GLY A 63 3.47 9.83 2.15
C GLY A 63 3.38 10.09 0.65
N ASN A 64 4.47 9.91 -0.11
CA ASN A 64 4.56 10.14 -1.56
C ASN A 64 5.27 9.01 -2.30
#